data_AF-A0A7J9H7B1-F1
#
_entry.id   AF-A0A7J9H7B1-F1
#
_cell.length_a   1.000
_cell.length_b   1.000
_cell.length_c   1.000
_cell.angle_alpha   90.00
_cell.angle_beta   90.00
_cell.angle_gamma   90.00
#
_symmetry.space_group_name_H-M   'P 1'
#
loop_
_entity.id
_entity.type
_entity.pdbx_description
1 polymer ?
#
loop_
_entity_poly.entity_id
_entity_poly.type
_entity_poly.pdbx_seq_one_letter_code
_entity_poly.pdbx_strand_id
1 'polypeptide(L)'
;MASMLGPGSSTANIYVPEEWSEAANSIAYDSVTSPPPFSFICGAKNSGKTTFSRHLLNILLQSRYGKVAYLDTDVGQPEFTVPGFVSLTVVDKITPEEYCMFDKSENAGRIELPLIVNTPGWVKGIGYEILVDMLRYICPTHVVKINISAESKNLPGGAFWLDGDCDGMVNIIEIKSAQQDNFNRSVLVQKDASLLRDLRIMAYFRQCFPSDKPITTIKELAHALASHPPYEVPISIIKIRHLHCE
;
A
#
# COMPACT_ATOMS: atom_id res chain seq x y z
N MET A 1 30.51 15.58 12.61
CA MET A 1 30.91 15.76 11.19
C MET A 1 30.73 14.43 10.46
N ALA A 2 29.62 14.31 9.74
CA ALA A 2 29.45 13.40 8.61
C ALA A 2 28.64 14.21 7.61
N SER A 3 29.25 14.56 6.48
CA SER A 3 28.68 15.50 5.51
C SER A 3 27.51 14.86 4.78
N MET A 4 26.43 15.64 4.73
CA MET A 4 25.33 15.56 3.80
C MET A 4 25.78 15.11 2.41
N LEU A 5 25.12 14.05 1.94
CA LEU A 5 24.81 13.69 0.56
C LEU A 5 25.33 14.69 -0.49
N GLY A 6 26.31 14.25 -1.28
CA GLY A 6 26.72 14.96 -2.49
C GLY A 6 25.60 14.95 -3.55
N PRO A 7 25.66 15.85 -4.54
CA PRO A 7 24.69 15.91 -5.63
C PRO A 7 24.93 14.73 -6.57
N GLY A 8 24.19 13.66 -6.33
CA GLY A 8 24.31 12.40 -7.06
C GLY A 8 23.25 11.40 -6.62
N SER A 9 22.02 11.86 -6.36
CA SER A 9 20.88 10.95 -6.29
C SER A 9 20.51 10.59 -7.72
N SER A 10 21.15 9.55 -8.26
CA SER A 10 20.56 8.83 -9.38
C SER A 10 19.17 8.42 -8.92
N THR A 11 18.13 8.88 -9.63
CA THR A 11 16.82 8.26 -9.54
C THR A 11 17.06 6.78 -9.80
N ALA A 12 16.99 5.96 -8.76
CA ALA A 12 17.15 4.53 -8.90
C ALA A 12 15.98 4.08 -9.77
N ASN A 13 16.21 3.96 -11.09
CA ASN A 13 15.18 3.52 -12.02
C ASN A 13 14.62 2.21 -11.48
N ILE A 14 13.38 2.27 -11.00
CA ILE A 14 12.69 1.08 -10.50
C ILE A 14 12.51 0.18 -11.72
N TYR A 15 13.30 -0.89 -11.76
CA TYR A 15 13.14 -1.92 -12.77
C TYR A 15 11.81 -2.63 -12.51
N VAL A 16 10.89 -2.50 -13.46
CA VAL A 16 9.63 -3.25 -13.49
C VAL A 16 9.84 -4.43 -14.45
N PRO A 17 9.80 -5.69 -13.95
CA PRO A 17 9.90 -6.85 -14.82
C PRO A 17 8.75 -6.91 -15.83
N GLU A 18 9.00 -7.56 -16.96
CA GLU A 18 7.98 -7.84 -17.98
C GLU A 18 6.78 -8.59 -17.38
N GLU A 19 7.02 -9.61 -16.57
CA GLU A 19 5.98 -10.38 -15.84
C GLU A 19 5.05 -9.48 -15.00
N TRP A 20 5.58 -8.41 -14.38
CA TRP A 20 4.77 -7.46 -13.62
C TRP A 20 3.92 -6.57 -14.52
N SER A 21 4.48 -6.18 -15.66
CA SER A 21 3.80 -5.35 -16.65
C SER A 21 2.67 -6.14 -17.32
N GLU A 22 2.92 -7.39 -17.69
CA GLU A 22 1.92 -8.32 -18.21
C GLU A 22 0.80 -8.56 -17.21
N ALA A 23 1.12 -8.83 -15.95
CA ALA A 23 0.13 -9.02 -14.88
C ALA A 23 -0.71 -7.76 -14.63
N ALA A 24 -0.09 -6.57 -14.61
CA ALA A 24 -0.84 -5.34 -14.40
C ALA A 24 -1.72 -4.99 -15.62
N ASN A 25 -1.23 -5.22 -16.84
CA ASN A 25 -1.99 -5.01 -18.07
C ASN A 25 -3.15 -5.99 -18.19
N SER A 26 -2.97 -7.26 -17.79
CA SER A 26 -4.06 -8.23 -17.81
C SER A 26 -5.19 -7.84 -16.87
N ILE A 27 -4.89 -7.25 -15.71
CA ILE A 27 -5.90 -6.71 -14.79
C ILE A 27 -6.57 -5.45 -15.36
N ALA A 28 -5.78 -4.51 -15.87
CA ALA A 28 -6.28 -3.20 -16.29
C ALA A 28 -7.11 -3.26 -17.59
N TYR A 29 -6.78 -4.21 -18.47
CA TYR A 29 -7.35 -4.34 -19.81
C TYR A 29 -8.06 -5.68 -20.03
N ASP A 30 -8.41 -6.42 -18.96
CA ASP A 30 -9.18 -7.66 -19.11
C ASP A 30 -10.46 -7.38 -19.93
N SER A 31 -10.77 -8.31 -20.82
CA SER A 31 -11.97 -8.33 -21.66
C SER A 31 -13.29 -8.17 -20.86
N VAL A 32 -13.26 -8.42 -19.54
CA VAL A 32 -14.39 -8.32 -18.60
C VAL A 32 -14.30 -7.08 -17.69
N THR A 33 -13.70 -5.97 -18.13
CA THR A 33 -13.57 -4.72 -17.34
C THR A 33 -14.89 -4.09 -16.81
N SER A 34 -16.04 -4.71 -17.05
CA SER A 34 -17.30 -4.45 -16.34
C SER A 34 -17.73 -5.71 -15.57
N PRO A 35 -17.73 -5.69 -14.22
CA PRO A 35 -17.42 -4.54 -13.35
C PRO A 35 -15.91 -4.21 -13.32
N PRO A 36 -15.53 -3.00 -12.86
CA PRO A 36 -14.13 -2.62 -12.69
C PRO A 36 -13.34 -3.61 -11.83
N PRO A 37 -12.02 -3.74 -12.06
CA PRO A 37 -11.23 -4.74 -11.37
C PRO A 37 -11.14 -4.44 -9.88
N PHE A 38 -11.41 -5.48 -9.09
CA PHE A 38 -11.14 -5.56 -7.67
C PHE A 38 -9.95 -6.50 -7.46
N SER A 39 -8.77 -5.93 -7.25
CA SER A 39 -7.49 -6.62 -7.17
C SER A 39 -6.99 -6.70 -5.73
N PHE A 40 -6.65 -7.92 -5.28
CA PHE A 40 -6.10 -8.19 -3.96
C PHE A 40 -4.65 -8.68 -4.07
N ILE A 41 -3.71 -7.94 -3.49
CA ILE A 41 -2.28 -8.15 -3.70
C ILE A 41 -1.68 -8.73 -2.42
N CYS A 42 -1.19 -9.98 -2.48
CA CYS A 42 -0.70 -10.72 -1.32
C CYS A 42 0.65 -11.43 -1.58
N GLY A 43 1.31 -11.84 -0.49
CA GLY A 43 2.65 -12.43 -0.51
C GLY A 43 3.53 -12.00 0.67
N ALA A 44 4.71 -12.59 0.78
CA ALA A 44 5.60 -12.40 1.92
C ALA A 44 6.03 -10.94 2.16
N LYS A 45 6.49 -10.62 3.37
CA LYS A 45 7.17 -9.35 3.64
C LYS A 45 8.32 -9.12 2.66
N ASN A 46 8.46 -7.89 2.17
CA ASN A 46 9.48 -7.46 1.20
C ASN A 46 9.41 -8.14 -0.18
N SER A 47 8.32 -8.82 -0.54
CA SER A 47 8.15 -9.41 -1.89
C SER A 47 7.89 -8.37 -3.00
N GLY A 48 7.54 -7.13 -2.63
CA GLY A 48 7.28 -6.04 -3.58
C GLY A 48 5.79 -5.66 -3.75
N LYS A 49 4.89 -6.17 -2.89
CA LYS A 49 3.43 -5.89 -2.93
C LYS A 49 3.06 -4.43 -3.13
N THR A 50 3.57 -3.53 -2.29
CA THR A 50 3.25 -2.10 -2.39
C THR A 50 3.78 -1.49 -3.70
N THR A 51 4.94 -1.94 -4.18
CA THR A 51 5.50 -1.48 -5.46
C THR A 51 4.62 -1.94 -6.63
N PHE A 52 4.20 -3.23 -6.65
CA PHE A 52 3.28 -3.74 -7.66
C PHE A 52 1.92 -3.01 -7.59
N SER A 53 1.39 -2.82 -6.38
CA SER A 53 0.13 -2.10 -6.16
C SER A 53 0.18 -0.68 -6.70
N ARG A 54 1.31 0.04 -6.52
CA ARG A 54 1.51 1.38 -7.09
C ARG A 54 1.66 1.34 -8.62
N HIS A 55 2.34 0.33 -9.16
CA HIS A 55 2.45 0.15 -10.60
C HIS A 55 1.07 -0.08 -11.25
N LEU A 56 0.28 -1.01 -10.69
CA LEU A 56 -1.09 -1.27 -11.11
C LEU A 56 -1.98 -0.03 -10.95
N LEU A 57 -1.87 0.70 -9.83
CA LEU A 57 -2.59 1.95 -9.60
C LEU A 57 -2.34 2.96 -10.73
N ASN A 58 -1.07 3.19 -11.08
CA ASN A 58 -0.71 4.13 -12.13
C ASN A 58 -1.25 3.70 -13.51
N ILE A 59 -1.22 2.39 -13.84
CA ILE A 59 -1.81 1.87 -15.08
C ILE A 59 -3.33 2.06 -15.09
N LEU A 60 -4.02 1.78 -13.98
CA LEU A 60 -5.48 1.95 -13.89
C LEU A 60 -5.91 3.43 -13.95
N LEU A 61 -5.09 4.34 -13.41
CA LEU A 61 -5.32 5.79 -13.52
C LEU A 61 -5.12 6.30 -14.95
N GLN A 62 -4.11 5.78 -15.65
CA GLN A 62 -3.82 6.11 -17.05
C GLN A 62 -4.76 5.44 -18.04
N SER A 63 -5.48 4.41 -17.61
CA SER A 63 -6.49 3.74 -18.43
C SER A 63 -7.84 4.50 -18.36
N ARG A 64 -8.96 3.80 -18.43
CA ARG A 64 -10.29 4.39 -18.62
C ARG A 64 -10.96 4.95 -17.35
N TYR A 65 -10.37 4.76 -16.17
CA TYR A 65 -11.08 5.01 -14.90
C TYR A 65 -10.91 6.42 -14.37
N GLY A 66 -9.74 7.06 -14.55
CA GLY A 66 -9.43 8.41 -14.03
C GLY A 66 -9.41 8.55 -12.51
N LYS A 67 -10.02 7.61 -11.78
CA LYS A 67 -9.97 7.46 -10.32
C LYS A 67 -9.87 5.99 -9.94
N VAL A 68 -9.13 5.69 -8.88
CA VAL A 68 -8.93 4.32 -8.37
C VAL A 68 -9.02 4.34 -6.85
N ALA A 69 -9.77 3.40 -6.27
CA ALA A 69 -9.79 3.20 -4.84
C ALA A 69 -8.60 2.32 -4.41
N TYR A 70 -7.92 2.70 -3.35
CA TYR A 70 -6.79 1.98 -2.78
C TYR A 70 -7.05 1.72 -1.30
N LEU A 71 -7.28 0.46 -0.94
CA LEU A 71 -7.43 0.00 0.43
C LEU A 71 -6.09 -0.56 0.91
N ASP A 72 -5.49 0.11 1.89
CA ASP A 72 -4.27 -0.38 2.53
C ASP A 72 -4.60 -1.00 3.88
N THR A 73 -4.32 -2.30 4.02
CA THR A 73 -4.48 -3.04 5.28
C THR A 73 -3.15 -3.32 5.97
N ASP A 74 -2.00 -2.91 5.40
CA ASP A 74 -0.70 -3.01 6.06
C ASP A 74 -0.49 -1.83 7.02
N VAL A 75 -0.83 -2.02 8.29
CA VAL A 75 -0.63 -1.02 9.34
C VAL A 75 0.84 -0.75 9.66
N GLY A 76 1.76 -1.62 9.25
CA GLY A 76 3.18 -1.48 9.53
C GLY A 76 3.88 -0.54 8.57
N GLN A 77 3.57 -0.65 7.27
CA GLN A 77 4.14 0.16 6.21
C GLN A 77 3.05 0.59 5.21
N PRO A 78 2.08 1.41 5.66
CA PRO A 78 1.01 1.86 4.77
C PRO A 78 1.56 2.77 3.68
N GLU A 79 0.81 2.97 2.60
CA GLU A 79 1.19 3.72 1.41
C GLU A 79 0.90 5.21 1.56
N PHE A 80 -0.36 5.57 1.87
CA PHE A 80 -0.86 6.95 1.83
C PHE A 80 -1.06 7.60 3.21
N THR A 81 -0.81 6.86 4.29
CA THR A 81 -1.02 7.34 5.66
C THR A 81 0.20 7.06 6.54
N VAL A 82 0.13 7.51 7.80
CA VAL A 82 1.11 7.19 8.83
C VAL A 82 0.92 5.75 9.32
N PRO A 83 1.98 5.10 9.85
CA PRO A 83 1.88 3.76 10.43
C PRO A 83 0.80 3.68 11.52
N GLY A 84 0.15 2.51 11.64
CA GLY A 84 -0.90 2.23 12.62
C GLY A 84 -2.34 2.34 12.09
N PHE A 85 -2.52 2.64 10.81
CA PHE A 85 -3.84 2.85 10.21
C PHE A 85 -4.14 1.86 9.09
N VAL A 86 -5.41 1.47 8.99
CA VAL A 86 -6.03 0.94 7.76
C VAL A 86 -6.69 2.12 7.06
N SER A 87 -6.55 2.23 5.74
CA SER A 87 -7.06 3.40 5.01
C SER A 87 -7.63 3.03 3.65
N LEU A 88 -8.73 3.68 3.29
CA LEU A 88 -9.28 3.70 1.93
C LEU A 88 -9.03 5.08 1.33
N THR A 89 -8.23 5.15 0.27
CA THR A 89 -7.88 6.39 -0.42
C THR A 89 -8.37 6.32 -1.86
N VAL A 90 -9.10 7.34 -2.32
CA VAL A 90 -9.45 7.47 -3.75
C VAL A 90 -8.39 8.34 -4.41
N VAL A 91 -7.63 7.77 -5.32
CA VAL A 91 -6.55 8.45 -6.04
C VAL A 91 -7.07 8.87 -7.41
N ASP A 92 -6.77 10.09 -7.83
CA ASP A 92 -7.23 10.69 -9.10
C ASP A 92 -6.09 11.33 -9.92
N LYS A 93 -4.88 11.39 -9.37
CA LYS A 93 -3.66 11.87 -10.03
C LYS A 93 -2.64 10.75 -9.99
N ILE A 94 -1.86 10.61 -11.06
CA ILE A 94 -0.68 9.74 -11.07
C ILE A 94 0.16 10.14 -9.87
N THR A 95 0.52 9.16 -9.04
CA THR A 95 1.43 9.36 -7.92
C THR A 95 2.87 9.35 -8.44
N PRO A 96 3.56 10.50 -8.62
CA PRO A 96 5.01 10.53 -8.49
C PRO A 96 5.37 10.19 -7.04
N GLU A 97 6.64 9.90 -6.78
CA GLU A 97 7.14 9.31 -5.53
C GLU A 97 6.92 10.15 -4.23
N GLU A 98 6.11 11.21 -4.26
CA GLU A 98 5.71 12.02 -3.12
C GLU A 98 4.20 12.29 -3.08
N TYR A 99 3.66 12.25 -1.85
CA TYR A 99 2.26 12.32 -1.47
C TYR A 99 1.43 13.35 -2.26
N CYS A 100 0.30 12.89 -2.80
CA CYS A 100 -0.74 13.78 -3.33
C CYS A 100 -1.98 13.72 -2.42
N MET A 101 -2.42 14.88 -1.92
CA MET A 101 -3.67 15.05 -1.18
C MET A 101 -4.77 15.59 -2.12
N PHE A 102 -6.00 15.22 -1.80
CA PHE A 102 -7.24 15.37 -2.57
C PHE A 102 -7.58 16.77 -3.08
N ASP A 103 -8.12 16.84 -4.31
CA ASP A 103 -9.05 17.89 -4.76
C ASP A 103 -10.49 17.35 -4.78
N LYS A 104 -11.43 18.07 -4.17
CA LYS A 104 -12.86 17.76 -4.28
C LYS A 104 -13.37 18.17 -5.65
N SER A 105 -13.66 17.19 -6.51
CA SER A 105 -14.50 17.39 -7.69
C SER A 105 -15.71 16.47 -7.62
N GLU A 106 -16.87 17.09 -7.38
CA GLU A 106 -18.19 16.48 -7.45
C GLU A 106 -18.64 16.41 -8.91
N ASN A 107 -18.90 15.21 -9.40
CA ASN A 107 -19.96 14.99 -10.38
C ASN A 107 -20.48 13.55 -10.29
N ALA A 108 -21.79 13.45 -10.10
CA ALA A 108 -22.51 12.25 -9.71
C ALA A 108 -23.03 11.48 -10.92
N GLY A 109 -22.30 10.44 -11.30
CA GLY A 109 -22.84 9.17 -11.78
C GLY A 109 -22.26 8.07 -10.88
N ARG A 110 -22.96 6.95 -10.67
CA ARG A 110 -22.34 5.77 -10.02
C ARG A 110 -21.27 5.21 -10.94
N ILE A 111 -20.08 5.82 -10.91
CA ILE A 111 -18.89 5.26 -11.55
C ILE A 111 -18.41 4.18 -10.59
N GLU A 112 -18.60 2.92 -10.96
CA GLU A 112 -17.89 1.84 -10.27
C GLU A 112 -16.39 2.11 -10.44
N LEU A 113 -15.65 2.15 -9.33
CA LEU A 113 -14.21 2.42 -9.32
C LEU A 113 -13.44 1.11 -9.18
N PRO A 114 -12.30 0.94 -9.88
CA PRO A 114 -11.37 -0.13 -9.56
C PRO A 114 -10.92 -0.03 -8.11
N LEU A 115 -10.68 -1.17 -7.48
CA LEU A 115 -10.20 -1.25 -6.11
C LEU A 115 -8.95 -2.11 -6.03
N ILE A 116 -7.86 -1.54 -5.51
CA ILE A 116 -6.63 -2.26 -5.15
C ILE A 116 -6.60 -2.45 -3.64
N VAL A 117 -6.35 -3.67 -3.18
CA VAL A 117 -6.10 -3.99 -1.77
C VAL A 117 -4.66 -4.41 -1.59
N ASN A 118 -3.89 -3.60 -0.88
CA ASN A 118 -2.56 -3.96 -0.41
C ASN A 118 -2.65 -4.62 0.98
N THR A 119 -1.97 -5.75 1.15
CA THR A 119 -2.03 -6.54 2.39
C THR A 119 -0.72 -6.53 3.17
N PRO A 120 -0.75 -6.84 4.48
CA PRO A 120 0.46 -7.15 5.23
C PRO A 120 1.19 -8.38 4.66
N GLY A 121 2.48 -8.51 5.02
CA GLY A 121 3.35 -9.60 4.59
C GLY A 121 3.26 -10.90 5.39
N TRP A 122 2.13 -11.17 6.05
CA TRP A 122 1.95 -12.34 6.90
C TRP A 122 1.52 -13.56 6.09
N VAL A 123 2.29 -14.64 6.22
CA VAL A 123 2.10 -15.89 5.45
C VAL A 123 1.97 -17.12 6.36
N LYS A 124 1.96 -16.94 7.69
CA LYS A 124 1.82 -17.99 8.71
C LYS A 124 1.09 -17.48 9.95
N GLY A 125 0.56 -18.41 10.75
CA GLY A 125 -0.09 -18.13 12.04
C GLY A 125 -1.35 -17.27 11.92
N ILE A 126 -1.69 -16.55 12.99
CA ILE A 126 -2.89 -15.70 13.05
C ILE A 126 -2.96 -14.67 11.91
N GLY A 127 -1.82 -14.15 11.48
CA GLY A 127 -1.78 -13.19 10.38
C GLY A 127 -2.16 -13.79 9.02
N TYR A 128 -1.90 -15.09 8.83
CA TYR A 128 -2.37 -15.83 7.67
C TYR A 128 -3.87 -16.13 7.74
N GLU A 129 -4.40 -16.46 8.92
CA GLU A 129 -5.85 -16.68 9.12
C GLU A 129 -6.64 -15.40 8.79
N ILE A 130 -6.17 -14.24 9.27
CA ILE A 130 -6.76 -12.94 8.93
C ILE A 130 -6.69 -12.67 7.41
N LEU A 131 -5.60 -13.03 6.73
CA LEU A 131 -5.47 -12.90 5.27
C LEU A 131 -6.50 -13.76 4.54
N VAL A 132 -6.67 -15.00 4.96
CA VAL A 132 -7.65 -15.94 4.39
C VAL A 132 -9.07 -15.40 4.60
N ASP A 133 -9.39 -14.92 5.79
CA ASP A 133 -10.70 -14.33 6.08
C ASP A 133 -10.93 -13.07 5.24
N MET A 134 -9.94 -12.18 5.12
CA MET A 134 -10.04 -11.02 4.22
C MET A 134 -10.36 -11.44 2.79
N LEU A 135 -9.66 -12.44 2.23
CA LEU A 135 -9.94 -12.95 0.88
C LEU A 135 -11.38 -13.47 0.73
N ARG A 136 -11.89 -14.20 1.73
CA ARG A 136 -13.26 -14.73 1.75
C ARG A 136 -14.32 -13.65 1.87
N TYR A 137 -14.11 -12.66 2.74
CA TYR A 137 -15.09 -11.59 2.97
C TYR A 137 -15.08 -10.54 1.85
N ILE A 138 -13.91 -10.28 1.27
CA ILE A 138 -13.73 -9.26 0.24
C ILE A 138 -14.19 -9.75 -1.15
N CYS A 139 -14.07 -11.05 -1.43
CA CYS A 139 -14.41 -11.66 -2.72
C CYS A 139 -13.81 -10.90 -3.93
N PRO A 140 -12.48 -10.76 -4.01
CA PRO A 140 -11.85 -10.02 -5.09
C PRO A 140 -12.02 -10.73 -6.44
N THR A 141 -12.14 -9.94 -7.51
CA THR A 141 -12.15 -10.47 -8.90
C THR A 141 -10.78 -10.99 -9.32
N HIS A 142 -9.71 -10.39 -8.80
CA HIS A 142 -8.32 -10.70 -9.14
C HIS A 142 -7.51 -10.87 -7.86
N VAL A 143 -6.70 -11.93 -7.78
CA VAL A 143 -5.74 -12.13 -6.68
C VAL A 143 -4.34 -12.23 -7.25
N VAL A 144 -3.50 -11.28 -6.89
CA VAL A 144 -2.09 -11.25 -7.29
C VAL A 144 -1.23 -11.79 -6.16
N LYS A 145 -0.55 -12.91 -6.42
CA LYS A 145 0.34 -13.57 -5.46
C LYS A 145 1.78 -13.34 -5.88
N ILE A 146 2.53 -12.63 -5.05
CA ILE A 146 3.95 -12.37 -5.30
C ILE A 146 4.80 -13.40 -4.55
N ASN A 147 5.35 -14.34 -5.31
CA ASN A 147 6.18 -15.42 -4.81
C ASN A 147 7.66 -15.00 -4.71
N ILE A 148 8.34 -15.49 -3.67
CA ILE A 148 9.77 -15.35 -3.46
C ILE A 148 10.46 -16.71 -3.55
N SER A 149 11.79 -16.73 -3.68
CA SER A 149 12.54 -17.99 -3.82
C SER A 149 12.54 -18.85 -2.54
N ALA A 150 12.23 -18.25 -1.39
CA ALA A 150 12.03 -19.01 -0.16
C ALA A 150 10.62 -19.62 -0.13
N GLU A 151 10.46 -20.80 -0.73
CA GLU A 151 9.16 -21.49 -0.90
C GLU A 151 8.36 -21.62 0.41
N SER A 152 9.03 -21.88 1.53
CA SER A 152 8.40 -21.98 2.86
C SER A 152 7.79 -20.68 3.38
N LYS A 153 7.96 -19.57 2.65
CA LYS A 153 7.38 -18.25 2.91
C LYS A 153 6.37 -17.83 1.85
N ASN A 154 6.08 -18.67 0.86
CA ASN A 154 5.02 -18.40 -0.12
C ASN A 154 3.67 -18.86 0.42
N LEU A 155 2.61 -18.23 -0.08
CA LEU A 155 1.24 -18.68 0.16
C LEU A 155 0.97 -19.97 -0.63
N PRO A 156 0.02 -20.82 -0.20
CA PRO A 156 -0.34 -22.01 -0.95
C PRO A 156 -0.81 -21.67 -2.37
N GLY A 157 -0.57 -22.57 -3.34
CA GLY A 157 -0.98 -22.40 -4.74
C GLY A 157 -2.49 -22.29 -4.93
N GLY A 158 -2.93 -21.68 -6.04
CA GLY A 158 -4.36 -21.58 -6.39
C GLY A 158 -5.21 -20.78 -5.39
N ALA A 159 -6.51 -21.07 -5.35
CA ALA A 159 -7.54 -20.38 -4.56
C ALA A 159 -7.61 -20.91 -3.11
N PHE A 160 -6.50 -20.88 -2.37
CA PHE A 160 -6.32 -21.53 -1.07
C PHE A 160 -7.29 -21.10 0.05
N TRP A 161 -8.06 -20.03 -0.16
CA TRP A 161 -9.06 -19.52 0.78
C TRP A 161 -10.48 -20.05 0.51
N LEU A 162 -10.69 -20.78 -0.59
CA LEU A 162 -11.99 -21.36 -0.95
C LEU A 162 -12.05 -22.83 -0.51
N ASP A 163 -13.19 -23.25 0.03
CA ASP A 163 -13.46 -24.63 0.40
C ASP A 163 -14.23 -25.32 -0.76
N GLY A 164 -13.57 -26.22 -1.51
CA GLY A 164 -14.22 -26.98 -2.60
C GLY A 164 -14.57 -26.15 -3.86
N ASP A 165 -15.32 -26.77 -4.81
CA ASP A 165 -15.69 -26.24 -6.13
C ASP A 165 -16.59 -24.98 -6.05
N CYS A 166 -16.01 -23.87 -5.62
CA CYS A 166 -16.60 -22.56 -5.75
C CYS A 166 -16.48 -22.11 -7.22
N ASP A 167 -17.60 -22.14 -7.93
CA ASP A 167 -17.78 -21.75 -9.35
C ASP A 167 -17.52 -20.25 -9.63
N GLY A 168 -17.11 -19.48 -8.62
CA GLY A 168 -16.66 -18.09 -8.79
C GLY A 168 -15.26 -18.08 -9.39
N MET A 169 -15.16 -17.86 -10.70
CA MET A 169 -13.89 -17.76 -11.41
C MET A 169 -13.12 -16.50 -10.98
N VAL A 170 -12.37 -16.59 -9.87
CA VAL A 170 -11.39 -15.57 -9.46
C VAL A 170 -10.16 -15.71 -10.34
N ASN A 171 -9.70 -14.61 -10.92
CA ASN A 171 -8.49 -14.61 -11.74
C ASN A 171 -7.25 -14.55 -10.82
N ILE A 172 -6.51 -15.66 -10.74
CA ILE A 172 -5.32 -15.77 -9.90
C ILE A 172 -4.09 -15.57 -10.76
N ILE A 173 -3.31 -14.53 -10.41
CA ILE A 173 -2.09 -14.16 -11.10
C ILE A 173 -0.91 -14.39 -10.16
N GLU A 174 -0.08 -15.38 -10.45
CA GLU A 174 1.13 -15.66 -9.68
C GLU A 174 2.35 -15.07 -10.39
N ILE A 175 3.04 -14.16 -9.72
CA ILE A 175 4.24 -13.48 -10.25
C ILE A 175 5.41 -13.63 -9.28
N LYS A 176 6.64 -13.46 -9.76
CA LYS A 176 7.83 -13.48 -8.90
C LYS A 176 8.14 -12.09 -8.36
N SER A 177 8.90 -12.03 -7.27
CA SER A 177 9.50 -10.78 -6.77
C SER A 177 10.31 -10.09 -7.88
N ALA A 178 10.15 -8.76 -8.00
CA ALA A 178 10.78 -7.96 -9.04
C ALA A 178 12.32 -7.93 -8.96
N GLN A 179 12.85 -7.88 -7.74
CA GLN A 179 14.29 -7.94 -7.55
C GLN A 179 14.75 -9.39 -7.51
N GLN A 180 15.58 -9.76 -8.48
CA GLN A 180 16.22 -11.07 -8.57
C GLN A 180 17.73 -10.89 -8.73
N ASP A 181 18.50 -11.82 -8.20
CA ASP A 181 19.95 -11.90 -8.46
C ASP A 181 20.22 -12.52 -9.83
N ASN A 182 21.50 -12.62 -10.20
CA ASN A 182 21.92 -13.23 -11.47
C ASN A 182 21.57 -14.74 -11.58
N PHE A 183 21.08 -15.35 -10.50
CA PHE A 183 20.60 -16.74 -10.46
C PHE A 183 19.07 -16.82 -10.39
N ASN A 184 18.37 -15.72 -10.71
CA ASN A 184 16.91 -15.59 -10.63
C ASN A 184 16.34 -15.82 -9.21
N ARG A 185 17.14 -15.62 -8.16
CA ARG A 185 16.69 -15.72 -6.77
C ARG A 185 16.20 -14.38 -6.30
N SER A 186 15.05 -14.36 -5.63
CA SER A 186 14.47 -13.14 -5.08
C SER A 186 15.44 -12.45 -4.12
N VAL A 187 15.80 -11.21 -4.42
CA VAL A 187 16.57 -10.34 -3.53
C VAL A 187 15.59 -9.52 -2.72
N LEU A 188 15.50 -9.81 -1.42
CA LEU A 188 14.66 -9.02 -0.53
C LEU A 188 15.37 -7.70 -0.25
N VAL A 189 14.72 -6.58 -0.58
CA VAL A 189 15.24 -5.26 -0.22
C VAL A 189 15.35 -5.21 1.30
N GLN A 190 16.58 -5.03 1.80
CA GLN A 190 16.80 -4.70 3.21
C GLN A 190 16.30 -3.27 3.44
N LYS A 191 15.04 -3.15 3.81
CA LYS A 191 14.45 -1.92 4.32
C LYS A 191 14.40 -2.00 5.84
N ASP A 192 15.00 -1.03 6.52
CA ASP A 192 14.76 -0.84 7.93
C ASP A 192 13.33 -0.31 8.11
N ALA A 193 12.43 -1.24 8.46
CA ALA A 193 11.03 -0.93 8.69
C ALA A 193 10.83 0.05 9.84
N SER A 194 11.71 0.05 10.84
CA SER A 194 11.62 1.01 11.94
C SER A 194 11.95 2.42 11.45
N LEU A 195 13.07 2.56 10.74
CA LEU A 195 13.50 3.84 10.18
C LEU A 195 12.47 4.44 9.22
N LEU A 196 11.88 3.64 8.31
CA LEU A 196 10.85 4.14 7.39
C LEU A 196 9.59 4.62 8.11
N ARG A 197 9.22 3.97 9.22
CA ARG A 197 8.10 4.41 10.05
C ARG A 197 8.42 5.73 10.74
N ASP A 198 9.62 5.85 11.30
CA ASP A 198 10.07 7.09 11.95
C ASP A 198 10.12 8.26 10.96
N LEU A 199 10.63 8.02 9.74
CA LEU A 199 10.65 9.02 8.67
C LEU A 199 9.24 9.44 8.24
N ARG A 200 8.28 8.50 8.14
CA ARG A 200 6.87 8.82 7.82
C ARG A 200 6.20 9.65 8.92
N ILE A 201 6.40 9.27 10.18
CA ILE A 201 5.87 10.02 11.34
C ILE A 201 6.48 11.42 11.37
N MET A 202 7.80 11.51 11.16
CA MET A 202 8.51 12.77 11.09
C MET A 202 7.97 13.66 9.96
N ALA A 203 7.81 13.11 8.75
CA ALA A 203 7.28 13.83 7.60
C ALA A 203 5.83 14.33 7.81
N TYR A 204 5.00 13.53 8.49
CA TYR A 204 3.63 13.93 8.85
C TYR A 204 3.62 15.13 9.78
N PHE A 205 4.31 15.05 10.93
CA PHE A 205 4.34 16.16 11.89
C PHE A 205 5.17 17.37 11.40
N ARG A 206 6.07 17.17 10.42
CA ARG A 206 6.80 18.27 9.78
C ARG A 206 5.85 19.24 9.08
N GLN A 207 4.67 18.79 8.64
CA GLN A 207 3.64 19.62 7.99
C GLN A 207 3.02 20.65 8.95
N CYS A 208 3.17 20.48 10.27
CA CYS A 208 2.72 21.45 11.26
C CYS A 208 3.58 22.74 11.27
N PHE A 209 4.68 22.79 10.52
CA PHE A 209 5.61 23.92 10.50
C PHE A 209 5.82 24.45 9.08
N PRO A 210 6.13 25.75 8.93
CA PRO A 210 6.51 26.34 7.63
C PRO A 210 7.60 25.55 6.91
N SER A 211 7.53 25.47 5.58
CA SER A 211 8.45 24.67 4.75
C SER A 211 9.90 25.17 4.79
N ASP A 212 10.12 26.45 5.03
CA ASP A 212 11.42 27.11 5.16
C ASP A 212 12.12 26.86 6.52
N LYS A 213 11.40 26.34 7.53
CA LYS A 213 11.99 26.02 8.84
C LYS A 213 12.97 24.84 8.72
N PRO A 214 14.23 24.97 9.18
CA PRO A 214 15.22 23.90 9.07
C PRO A 214 14.99 22.84 10.14
N ILE A 215 14.11 21.87 9.85
CA ILE A 215 13.89 20.69 10.68
C ILE A 215 14.31 19.48 9.87
N THR A 216 15.47 18.93 10.21
CA THR A 216 16.13 17.83 9.49
C THR A 216 16.29 16.58 10.34
N THR A 217 16.07 16.69 11.66
CA THR A 217 16.17 15.57 12.59
C THR A 217 14.91 15.39 13.44
N ILE A 218 14.70 14.17 13.95
CA ILE A 218 13.62 13.86 14.91
C ILE A 218 13.73 14.73 16.17
N LYS A 219 14.96 15.01 16.63
CA LYS A 219 15.20 15.85 17.81
C LYS A 219 14.75 17.30 17.59
N GLU A 220 15.08 17.87 16.45
CA GLU A 220 14.63 19.22 16.07
C GLU A 220 13.11 19.29 15.94
N LEU A 221 12.49 18.27 15.34
CA LEU A 221 11.04 18.17 15.23
C LEU A 221 10.39 18.11 16.61
N ALA A 222 10.91 17.27 17.52
CA ALA A 222 10.38 17.15 18.87
C ALA A 222 10.45 18.47 19.65
N HIS A 223 11.57 19.20 19.56
CA HIS A 223 11.69 20.54 20.15
C HIS A 223 10.71 21.55 19.52
N ALA A 224 10.55 21.51 18.20
CA ALA A 224 9.61 22.38 17.50
C ALA A 224 8.16 22.12 17.93
N LEU A 225 7.77 20.85 18.07
CA LEU A 225 6.45 20.43 18.56
C LEU A 225 6.22 20.86 20.02
N ALA A 226 7.21 20.65 20.89
CA ALA A 226 7.13 21.07 22.29
C ALA A 226 7.02 22.59 22.45
N SER A 227 7.52 23.36 21.48
CA SER A 227 7.40 24.82 21.45
C SER A 227 6.09 25.31 20.81
N HIS A 228 5.31 24.41 20.21
CA HIS A 228 4.04 24.75 19.59
C HIS A 228 2.96 24.83 20.69
N PRO A 229 2.20 25.94 20.80
CA PRO A 229 1.05 26.00 21.70
C PRO A 229 0.06 24.86 21.38
N PRO A 230 -0.34 24.04 22.37
CA PRO A 230 -1.27 22.95 22.14
C PRO A 230 -2.68 23.47 21.86
N TYR A 231 -3.50 22.66 21.19
CA TYR A 231 -4.92 22.93 21.08
C TYR A 231 -5.61 22.66 22.43
N GLU A 232 -6.34 23.64 22.94
CA GLU A 232 -7.13 23.50 24.15
C GLU A 232 -8.57 23.11 23.80
N VAL A 233 -9.04 21.99 24.36
CA VAL A 233 -10.40 21.50 24.19
C VAL A 233 -11.03 21.34 25.58
N PRO A 234 -12.09 22.10 25.93
CA PRO A 234 -12.74 21.94 27.23
C PRO A 234 -13.24 20.51 27.41
N ILE A 235 -12.94 19.90 28.56
CA ILE A 235 -13.38 18.53 28.83
C ILE A 235 -14.91 18.38 28.79
N SER A 236 -15.63 19.45 29.13
CA SER A 236 -17.10 19.51 29.11
C SER A 236 -17.72 19.31 27.71
N ILE A 237 -16.97 19.55 26.63
CA ILE A 237 -17.45 19.35 25.26
C ILE A 237 -17.04 17.99 24.67
N ILE A 238 -16.18 17.25 25.35
CA ILE A 238 -15.73 15.92 24.91
C ILE A 238 -16.83 14.90 25.24
N LYS A 239 -17.47 14.35 24.19
CA LYS A 239 -18.43 13.25 24.34
C LYS A 239 -17.68 11.91 24.30
N ILE A 240 -17.45 11.32 25.47
CA ILE A 240 -16.85 9.97 25.56
C ILE A 240 -17.94 8.95 25.24
N ARG A 241 -17.77 8.20 24.15
CA ARG A 241 -18.55 6.99 23.86
C ARG A 241 -17.69 5.77 24.15
N HIS A 242 -18.05 5.02 25.18
CA HIS A 242 -17.49 3.70 25.41
C HIS A 242 -18.07 2.76 24.36
N LEU A 243 -17.22 2.27 23.46
CA LEU A 243 -17.64 1.36 22.39
C LEU A 243 -17.94 -0.05 22.91
N HIS A 244 -17.42 -0.41 24.09
CA HIS A 244 -17.66 -1.67 24.78
C HIS A 244 -17.89 -1.32 26.26
N CYS A 245 -19.16 -1.17 26.65
CA CYS A 245 -19.54 -1.33 28.05
C CYS A 245 -20.00 -2.79 28.19
N GLU A 246 -19.33 -3.55 29.05
CA GLU A 246 -19.92 -4.78 29.61
C GLU A 246 -21.10 -4.44 30.53
#